data_AF-A0A1V9YMV1-F1
#
_entry.id   AF-A0A1V9YMV1-F1
#
_cell.length_a   1.000
_cell.length_b   1.000
_cell.length_c   1.000
_cell.angle_alpha   90.00
_cell.angle_beta   90.00
_cell.angle_gamma   90.00
#
_symmetry.space_group_name_H-M   'P 1'
#
loop_
_entity.id
_entity.type
_entity.pdbx_description
1 polymer ?
#
loop_
_entity_poly.entity_id
_entity_poly.type
_entity_poly.pdbx_seq_one_letter_code
_entity_poly.pdbx_strand_id
1 'polypeptide(L)' 'MADDGMTASELRSRYGRNGTVRDCDLSAAQLRSRYAIEKNTFKDHSTQNSSVLIAVGVAAVILLASAAFFLSR' A
#
# COMPACT_ATOMS: atom_id res chain seq x y z
N MET A 1 34.59 8.77 -8.09
CA MET A 1 35.41 7.83 -8.88
C MET A 1 35.97 6.72 -7.98
N ALA A 2 35.17 6.20 -7.03
CA ALA A 2 35.62 5.18 -6.06
C ALA A 2 34.93 3.82 -6.29
N ASP A 3 34.18 3.72 -7.38
CA ASP A 3 33.17 2.71 -7.66
C ASP A 3 33.64 1.79 -8.82
N ASP A 4 34.43 2.32 -9.74
CA ASP A 4 34.80 1.70 -11.02
C ASP A 4 35.78 0.52 -10.87
N GLY A 5 36.46 0.43 -9.73
CA GLY A 5 37.38 -0.66 -9.40
C GLY A 5 36.72 -1.87 -8.72
N MET A 6 35.43 -1.77 -8.38
CA MET A 6 34.77 -2.78 -7.57
C MET A 6 33.87 -3.66 -8.45
N THR A 7 34.10 -4.98 -8.40
CA THR A 7 33.28 -5.92 -9.16
C THR A 7 31.82 -5.88 -8.68
N ALA A 8 30.87 -6.18 -9.58
CA ALA A 8 29.44 -6.18 -9.24
C ALA A 8 29.11 -7.10 -8.05
N SER A 9 29.83 -8.22 -7.91
CA SER A 9 29.71 -9.14 -6.78
C SER A 9 30.14 -8.51 -5.46
N GLU A 10 31.16 -7.66 -5.49
CA GLU A 10 31.73 -7.01 -4.31
C GLU A 10 30.90 -5.81 -3.85
N LEU A 11 30.31 -5.07 -4.80
CA LEU A 11 29.25 -4.10 -4.52
C LEU A 11 28.02 -4.79 -3.89
N ARG A 12 27.62 -5.94 -4.43
CA ARG A 12 26.49 -6.71 -3.87
C ARG A 12 26.80 -7.29 -2.49
N SER A 13 28.06 -7.64 -2.22
CA SER A 13 28.51 -8.05 -0.89
C SER A 13 28.42 -6.90 0.10
N ARG A 14 28.91 -5.70 -0.26
CA ARG A 14 28.92 -4.54 0.65
C ARG A 14 27.55 -3.93 0.92
N TYR A 15 26.69 -3.85 -0.10
CA TYR A 15 25.37 -3.21 0.00
C TYR A 15 24.21 -4.20 0.08
N GLY A 16 24.49 -5.51 0.08
CA GLY A 16 23.48 -6.57 0.14
C GLY A 16 22.91 -6.80 1.54
N ARG A 17 21.99 -7.77 1.65
CA ARG A 17 21.26 -8.10 2.88
C ARG A 17 22.15 -8.50 4.07
N ASN A 18 23.43 -8.82 3.81
CA ASN A 18 24.44 -9.15 4.81
C ASN A 18 25.73 -8.30 4.68
N GLY A 19 25.61 -7.10 4.10
CA GLY A 19 26.75 -6.23 3.87
C GLY A 19 27.20 -5.46 5.10
N THR A 20 28.45 -4.98 5.05
CA THR A 20 29.12 -4.26 6.14
C THR A 20 28.74 -2.78 6.22
N VAL A 21 27.98 -2.27 5.26
CA VAL A 21 27.53 -0.87 5.24
C VAL A 21 26.44 -0.67 6.30
N ARG A 22 26.62 0.40 7.09
CA ARG A 22 25.69 0.81 8.14
C ARG A 22 24.42 1.39 7.52
N ASP A 23 23.30 1.14 8.16
CA ASP A 23 21.98 1.55 7.69
C ASP A 23 21.82 3.08 7.53
N CYS A 24 22.62 3.88 8.23
CA CYS A 24 22.67 5.35 8.08
C CYS A 24 23.31 5.83 6.77
N ASP A 25 24.14 4.98 6.16
CA ASP A 25 24.86 5.26 4.91
C ASP A 25 24.11 4.62 3.71
N LEU A 26 22.99 3.92 3.96
CA LEU A 26 22.15 3.27 2.95
C LEU A 26 21.01 4.19 2.51
N SER A 27 20.74 4.24 1.20
CA SER A 27 19.55 4.91 0.68
C SER A 27 18.27 4.21 1.16
N ALA A 28 17.18 4.96 1.33
CA ALA A 28 15.87 4.42 1.74
C ALA A 28 15.39 3.24 0.88
N ALA A 29 15.75 3.21 -0.41
CA ALA A 29 15.45 2.07 -1.30
C ALA A 29 16.25 0.81 -0.94
N GLN A 30 17.52 0.96 -0.57
CA GLN A 30 18.41 -0.15 -0.19
C GLN A 30 18.05 -0.68 1.19
N LEU A 31 17.75 0.21 2.14
CA LEU A 31 17.26 -0.17 3.48
C LEU A 31 15.96 -0.98 3.39
N ARG A 32 14.99 -0.54 2.57
CA ARG A 32 13.77 -1.30 2.30
C ARG A 32 14.05 -2.67 1.69
N SER A 33 15.02 -2.78 0.78
CA SER A 33 15.40 -4.08 0.20
C SER A 33 16.06 -5.02 1.21
N ARG A 34 16.88 -4.48 2.13
CA ARG A 34 17.52 -5.23 3.22
C ARG A 34 16.47 -5.81 4.17
N TYR A 35 15.54 -4.98 4.61
CA TYR A 35 14.47 -5.33 5.56
C TYR A 35 13.20 -5.90 4.92
N ALA A 36 13.21 -6.18 3.61
CA ALA A 36 12.04 -6.70 2.89
C ALA A 36 10.77 -5.85 3.10
N ILE A 37 10.92 -4.54 3.26
CA ILE A 37 9.79 -3.63 3.44
C ILE A 37 9.06 -3.55 2.11
N GLU A 38 7.86 -4.13 2.10
CA GLU A 38 6.97 -4.20 0.94
C GLU A 38 6.76 -2.79 0.37
N LYS A 39 7.04 -2.62 -0.92
CA LYS A 39 7.11 -1.30 -1.59
C LYS A 39 5.76 -0.60 -1.74
N ASN A 40 4.68 -1.10 -1.13
CA ASN A 40 3.33 -0.65 -1.41
C ASN A 40 2.39 -0.65 -0.19
N THR A 41 2.80 0.02 0.90
CA THR A 41 1.92 0.26 2.06
C THR A 41 1.10 1.56 1.94
N PHE A 42 1.01 2.16 0.75
CA PHE A 42 -0.17 2.98 0.47
C PHE A 42 -1.31 1.98 0.29
N LYS A 43 -1.95 1.60 1.40
CA LYS A 43 -3.24 0.93 1.37
C LYS A 43 -4.13 1.77 0.46
N ASP A 44 -4.36 1.29 -0.76
CA ASP A 44 -5.46 1.77 -1.56
C ASP A 44 -6.71 1.56 -0.71
N HIS A 45 -7.19 2.67 -0.15
CA HIS A 45 -8.41 2.67 0.63
C HIS A 45 -9.50 2.25 -0.35
N SER A 46 -10.02 1.02 -0.20
CA SER A 46 -11.02 0.40 -1.08
C SER A 46 -12.40 1.05 -0.90
N THR A 47 -12.44 2.37 -1.01
CA THR A 47 -13.58 3.28 -0.88
C THR A 47 -14.65 3.02 -1.95
N GLN A 48 -14.34 2.24 -2.98
CA GLN A 48 -15.26 1.94 -4.07
C GLN A 48 -16.41 1.00 -3.66
N ASN A 49 -16.18 0.05 -2.76
CA ASN A 49 -17.22 -0.93 -2.39
C ASN A 49 -18.16 -0.41 -1.29
N SER A 50 -17.63 0.33 -0.32
CA SER A 50 -18.42 0.85 0.81
C SER A 50 -19.41 1.93 0.37
N SER A 51 -19.02 2.79 -0.56
CA SER A 51 -19.91 3.86 -1.07
C SER A 51 -21.10 3.29 -1.86
N VAL A 52 -20.88 2.26 -2.68
CA VAL A 52 -21.95 1.57 -3.42
C VAL A 52 -22.89 0.83 -2.48
N LEU A 53 -22.37 0.11 -1.48
CA LEU A 53 -23.20 -0.60 -0.50
C LEU A 53 -24.07 0.33 0.33
N ILE A 54 -23.52 1.47 0.77
CA ILE A 54 -24.28 2.49 1.51
C ILE A 54 -25.36 3.11 0.61
N ALA A 55 -25.03 3.44 -0.64
CA ALA A 55 -25.99 4.02 -1.58
C ALA A 55 -27.18 3.07 -1.85
N VAL A 56 -26.91 1.77 -2.06
CA VAL A 56 -27.95 0.75 -2.24
C VAL A 56 -28.81 0.60 -0.98
N GLY A 57 -28.18 0.58 0.20
CA GLY A 57 -28.90 0.49 1.47
C GLY A 57 -29.87 1.65 1.70
N VAL A 58 -29.41 2.89 1.45
CA VAL A 58 -30.25 4.10 1.61
C VAL A 58 -31.41 4.09 0.61
N ALA A 59 -31.16 3.75 -0.65
CA ALA A 59 -32.22 3.68 -1.68
C ALA A 59 -33.30 2.65 -1.31
N ALA A 60 -32.93 1.47 -0.79
CA ALA A 60 -33.87 0.45 -0.37
C ALA A 60 -34.77 0.92 0.79
N VAL A 61 -34.20 1.62 1.78
CA VAL A 61 -34.98 2.16 2.92
C VAL A 61 -35.99 3.20 2.45
N ILE A 62 -35.60 4.11 1.56
CA ILE A 62 -36.50 5.14 1.01
C ILE A 62 -37.65 4.50 0.22
N LEU A 63 -37.37 3.50 -0.61
CA LEU A 63 -38.39 2.77 -1.36
C LEU A 63 -39.37 2.04 -0.44
N LEU A 64 -38.88 1.36 0.60
CA LEU A 64 -39.75 0.67 1.55
C LEU A 64 -40.59 1.66 2.37
N ALA A 65 -40.00 2.77 2.83
CA ALA A 65 -40.71 3.80 3.58
C ALA A 65 -41.78 4.49 2.72
N SER A 66 -41.48 4.82 1.47
CA SER A 66 -42.44 5.43 0.54
C SER A 66 -43.58 4.47 0.17
N ALA A 67 -43.28 3.20 -0.08
CA ALA A 67 -44.30 2.17 -0.32
C ALA A 67 -45.21 1.96 0.90
N ALA A 68 -44.62 1.87 2.10
CA ALA A 68 -45.37 1.74 3.35
C ALA A 68 -46.26 2.97 3.61
N PHE A 69 -45.74 4.18 3.40
CA PHE A 69 -46.50 5.42 3.57
C PHE A 69 -47.65 5.55 2.56
N PHE A 70 -47.44 5.13 1.31
CA PHE A 70 -48.49 5.10 0.30
C PHE A 70 -49.58 4.07 0.64
N LEU A 71 -49.20 2.90 1.17
CA LEU A 71 -50.15 1.87 1.57
C LEU A 71 -50.89 2.21 2.88
N SER A 72 -50.30 3.05 3.73
CA SER A 72 -50.92 3.54 4.97
C SER A 72 -51.82 4.76 4.78
N ARG A 73 -51.94 5.28 3.55
CA ARG A 73 -52.79 6.43 3.20
C ARG A 73 -54.05 5.97 2.48
#